data_AF-A0A7V6CDN3-F1
#
_entry.id   AF-A0A7V6CDN3-F1
#
_cell.length_a   1.000
_cell.length_b   1.000
_cell.length_c   1.000
_cell.angle_alpha   90.00
_cell.angle_beta   90.00
_cell.angle_gamma   90.00
#
_symmetry.space_group_name_H-M   'P 1'
#
loop_
_entity.id
_entity.type
_entity.pdbx_description
1 polymer ?
#
loop_
_entity_poly.entity_id
_entity_poly.type
_entity_poly.pdbx_seq_one_letter_code
_entity_poly.pdbx_strand_id
1 'polypeptide(L)'
;METIISSLSPEEILNLKLLNQEVEEILKDLPDKLAYEFEKNLKEAIKEIEKGHFLGSALISSRLIVYILDQFPGENFKEKINSLREKGLIQEKGEISQEYVMKADKKARNYFSHNIKAFPDSSESLEILAISVRMLKLFKEYISKQNFKN
;
A
#
# COMPACT_ATOMS: atom_id res chain seq x y z
N MET A 1 34.09 -0.21 2.34
CA MET A 1 32.84 -0.29 3.13
C MET A 1 32.23 1.10 3.02
N GLU A 2 31.40 1.33 2.01
CA GLU A 2 30.69 2.61 1.91
C GLU A 2 29.67 2.63 3.05
N THR A 3 29.95 3.47 4.04
CA THR A 3 29.01 3.81 5.08
C THR A 3 27.83 4.47 4.37
N ILE A 4 26.75 3.72 4.13
CA ILE A 4 25.45 4.28 3.78
C ILE A 4 25.14 5.21 4.96
N ILE A 5 25.35 6.52 4.78
CA ILE A 5 24.83 7.53 5.69
C ILE A 5 23.34 7.20 5.77
N SER A 6 22.88 6.69 6.92
CA SER A 6 21.51 6.22 7.02
C SER A 6 20.59 7.38 6.72
N SER A 7 20.00 7.40 5.53
CA SER A 7 19.11 8.46 5.05
C SER A 7 17.79 8.49 5.82
N LEU A 8 17.61 7.56 6.76
CA LEU A 8 16.47 7.42 7.65
C LEU A 8 16.88 7.81 9.07
N SER A 9 16.00 8.54 9.73
CA SER A 9 16.04 8.74 11.17
C SER A 9 15.80 7.42 11.94
N PRO A 10 16.15 7.35 13.23
CA PRO A 10 15.85 6.19 14.06
C PRO A 10 14.36 5.82 14.11
N GLU A 11 13.47 6.82 14.08
CA GLU A 11 12.03 6.62 14.03
C GLU A 11 11.59 5.99 12.70
N GLU A 12 12.11 6.48 11.58
CA GLU A 12 11.84 5.92 10.25
C GLU A 12 12.34 4.48 10.11
N ILE A 13 13.49 4.15 10.70
CA ILE A 13 14.01 2.77 10.75
C ILE A 13 13.07 1.88 11.55
N LEU A 14 12.57 2.36 12.70
CA LEU A 14 11.60 1.61 13.51
C LEU A 14 10.28 1.40 12.74
N ASN A 15 9.76 2.45 12.11
CA ASN A 15 8.54 2.38 11.32
C ASN A 15 8.66 1.38 10.16
N LEU A 16 9.80 1.39 9.44
CA LEU A 16 10.04 0.44 8.36
C LEU A 16 10.07 -1.02 8.85
N LYS A 17 10.69 -1.27 10.01
CA LYS A 17 10.71 -2.60 10.64
C LYS A 17 9.31 -3.08 11.03
N LEU A 18 8.52 -2.21 11.65
CA LEU A 18 7.14 -2.52 12.04
C LEU A 18 6.27 -2.80 10.82
N LEU A 19 6.40 -1.99 9.76
CA LEU A 19 5.72 -2.23 8.48
C LEU A 19 6.10 -3.57 7.86
N ASN A 20 7.39 -3.93 7.89
CA ASN A 20 7.85 -5.22 7.35
C ASN A 20 7.23 -6.41 8.11
N GLN A 21 7.15 -6.33 9.44
CA GLN A 21 6.48 -7.36 10.25
C GLN A 21 4.98 -7.44 9.94
N GLU A 22 4.32 -6.28 9.81
CA GLU A 22 2.91 -6.22 9.44
C GLU A 22 2.63 -6.86 8.08
N VAL A 23 3.51 -6.62 7.10
CA VAL A 23 3.44 -7.28 5.78
C VAL A 23 3.52 -8.80 5.93
N GLU A 24 4.50 -9.31 6.69
CA GLU A 24 4.66 -10.74 6.91
C GLU A 24 3.42 -11.38 7.53
N GLU A 25 2.76 -10.71 8.47
CA GLU A 25 1.51 -11.20 9.06
C GLU A 25 0.34 -11.20 8.07
N ILE A 26 0.17 -10.14 7.27
CA ILE A 26 -0.94 -10.07 6.29
C ILE A 26 -0.81 -11.17 5.23
N LEU A 27 0.41 -11.45 4.78
CA LEU A 27 0.67 -12.39 3.69
C LEU A 27 0.31 -13.84 4.04
N LYS A 28 0.38 -14.24 5.33
CA LYS A 28 0.03 -15.60 5.79
C LYS A 28 -1.41 -16.00 5.50
N ASP A 29 -2.30 -15.02 5.41
CA ASP A 29 -3.74 -15.22 5.22
C ASP A 29 -4.17 -15.09 3.74
N LEU A 30 -3.23 -14.79 2.83
CA LEU A 30 -3.52 -14.63 1.41
C LEU A 30 -3.27 -15.94 0.64
N PRO A 31 -3.97 -16.18 -0.49
CA PRO A 31 -3.66 -17.32 -1.35
C PRO A 31 -2.20 -17.29 -1.83
N ASP A 32 -1.49 -18.42 -1.76
CA ASP A 32 -0.03 -18.53 -1.99
C ASP A 32 0.49 -17.73 -3.20
N LYS A 33 -0.15 -17.89 -4.36
CA LYS A 33 0.26 -17.19 -5.59
C LYS A 33 0.14 -15.67 -5.45
N LEU A 34 -0.92 -15.20 -4.80
CA LEU A 34 -1.15 -13.79 -4.59
C LEU A 34 -0.21 -13.23 -3.51
N ALA A 35 -0.02 -13.98 -2.43
CA ALA A 35 0.94 -13.66 -1.37
C ALA A 35 2.34 -13.47 -1.95
N TYR A 36 2.81 -14.38 -2.80
CA TYR A 36 4.12 -14.28 -3.47
C TYR A 36 4.30 -12.97 -4.25
N GLU A 37 3.29 -12.57 -5.05
CA GLU A 37 3.38 -11.34 -5.83
C GLU A 37 3.42 -10.09 -4.93
N PHE A 38 2.58 -10.02 -3.90
CA PHE A 38 2.64 -8.91 -2.94
C PHE A 38 3.94 -8.87 -2.17
N GLU A 39 4.44 -10.02 -1.71
CA GLU A 39 5.70 -10.13 -0.98
C GLU A 39 6.86 -9.59 -1.82
N LYS A 40 7.01 -10.09 -3.06
CA LYS A 40 8.07 -9.65 -3.98
C LYS A 40 8.08 -8.14 -4.17
N ASN A 41 6.89 -7.54 -4.28
CA ASN A 41 6.74 -6.09 -4.46
C ASN A 41 7.09 -5.32 -3.19
N LEU A 42 6.52 -5.71 -2.05
CA LEU A 42 6.68 -4.99 -0.78
C LEU A 42 8.12 -5.11 -0.27
N LYS A 43 8.74 -6.28 -0.39
CA LYS A 43 10.15 -6.48 -0.01
C LYS A 43 11.08 -5.64 -0.89
N GLU A 44 10.81 -5.52 -2.19
CA GLU A 44 11.62 -4.64 -3.05
C GLU A 44 11.38 -3.16 -2.69
N ALA A 45 10.14 -2.74 -2.42
CA ALA A 45 9.86 -1.38 -1.96
C ALA A 45 10.58 -1.03 -0.64
N ILE A 46 10.61 -1.97 0.32
CA ILE A 46 11.33 -1.81 1.59
C ILE A 46 12.84 -1.68 1.34
N LYS A 47 13.41 -2.58 0.54
CA LYS A 47 14.83 -2.58 0.18
C LYS A 47 15.25 -1.28 -0.53
N GLU A 48 14.40 -0.71 -1.36
CA GLU A 48 14.67 0.58 -2.00
C GLU A 48 14.69 1.72 -0.97
N ILE A 49 13.83 1.72 0.06
CA ILE A 49 13.93 2.69 1.17
C ILE A 49 15.24 2.51 1.94
N GLU A 50 15.64 1.28 2.25
CA GLU A 50 16.89 0.97 2.98
C GLU A 50 18.15 1.48 2.25
N LYS A 51 18.10 1.55 0.91
CA LYS A 51 19.16 2.10 0.06
C LYS A 51 19.06 3.61 -0.18
N GLY A 52 18.02 4.28 0.33
CA GLY A 52 17.75 5.70 0.05
C GLY A 52 17.13 5.95 -1.34
N HIS A 53 16.66 4.92 -2.03
CA HIS A 53 15.98 5.01 -3.33
C HIS A 53 14.47 5.28 -3.17
N PHE A 54 14.13 6.42 -2.59
CA PHE A 54 12.76 6.77 -2.20
C PHE A 54 11.76 6.79 -3.36
N LEU A 55 12.16 7.32 -4.53
CA LEU A 55 11.30 7.29 -5.72
C LEU A 55 10.99 5.86 -6.17
N GLY A 56 12.00 4.97 -6.14
CA GLY A 56 11.83 3.56 -6.50
C GLY A 56 10.79 2.87 -5.60
N SER A 57 10.93 3.06 -4.29
CA SER A 57 9.96 2.52 -3.32
C SER A 57 8.56 3.11 -3.49
N ALA A 58 8.45 4.42 -3.70
CA ALA A 58 7.16 5.07 -3.89
C ALA A 58 6.44 4.61 -5.16
N LEU A 59 7.17 4.42 -6.26
CA LEU A 59 6.62 3.86 -7.50
C LEU A 59 6.15 2.41 -7.31
N ILE A 60 6.92 1.57 -6.62
CA ILE A 60 6.50 0.18 -6.35
C ILE A 60 5.27 0.17 -5.44
N SER A 61 5.28 0.94 -4.34
CA SER A 61 4.17 1.01 -3.39
C SER A 61 2.89 1.54 -4.04
N SER A 62 3.01 2.57 -4.90
CA SER A 62 1.88 3.13 -5.63
C SER A 62 1.23 2.11 -6.58
N ARG A 63 2.01 1.17 -7.14
CA ARG A 63 1.51 0.23 -8.16
C ARG A 63 0.63 -0.83 -7.50
N LEU A 64 0.98 -1.19 -6.28
CA LEU A 64 0.17 -2.05 -5.43
C LEU A 64 -1.16 -1.39 -5.09
N ILE A 65 -1.15 -0.10 -4.75
CA ILE A 65 -2.39 0.66 -4.49
C ILE A 65 -3.30 0.65 -5.73
N VAL A 66 -2.75 0.97 -6.90
CA VAL A 66 -3.52 0.97 -8.17
C VAL A 66 -4.08 -0.43 -8.45
N TYR A 67 -3.25 -1.47 -8.38
CA TYR A 67 -3.69 -2.84 -8.58
C TYR A 67 -4.84 -3.24 -7.65
N ILE A 68 -4.72 -2.94 -6.35
CA ILE A 68 -5.75 -3.25 -5.35
C ILE A 68 -7.06 -2.54 -5.67
N LEU A 69 -7.01 -1.25 -6.00
CA LEU A 69 -8.20 -0.48 -6.36
C LEU A 69 -8.87 -1.05 -7.61
N ASP A 70 -8.10 -1.55 -8.58
CA ASP A 70 -8.62 -2.18 -9.78
C ASP A 70 -9.35 -3.50 -9.50
N GLN A 71 -9.02 -4.19 -8.40
CA GLN A 71 -9.73 -5.43 -8.02
C GLN A 71 -11.13 -5.18 -7.42
N PHE A 72 -11.44 -3.95 -7.01
CA PHE A 72 -12.75 -3.63 -6.47
C PHE A 72 -13.79 -3.43 -7.58
N PRO A 73 -15.01 -4.01 -7.45
CA PRO A 73 -16.08 -3.86 -8.44
C PRO A 73 -16.49 -2.39 -8.65
N GLY A 74 -16.73 -2.01 -9.90
CA GLY A 74 -17.12 -0.65 -10.30
C GLY A 74 -16.19 -0.08 -11.36
N GLU A 75 -16.76 0.66 -12.32
CA GLU A 75 -16.03 1.26 -13.45
C GLU A 75 -15.30 2.53 -13.05
N ASN A 76 -15.81 3.23 -12.04
CA ASN A 76 -15.23 4.47 -11.53
C ASN A 76 -15.04 4.41 -10.01
N PHE A 77 -14.27 5.37 -9.49
CA PHE A 77 -13.92 5.44 -8.06
C PHE A 77 -15.16 5.44 -7.15
N LYS A 78 -16.23 6.15 -7.53
CA LYS A 78 -17.46 6.23 -6.73
C LYS A 78 -18.13 4.86 -6.61
N GLU A 79 -18.23 4.11 -7.70
CA GLU A 79 -18.77 2.75 -7.70
C GLU A 79 -17.94 1.79 -6.86
N LYS A 80 -16.60 1.88 -6.97
CA LYS A 80 -15.67 1.09 -6.14
C LYS A 80 -15.89 1.34 -4.64
N ILE A 81 -16.02 2.61 -4.25
CA ILE A 81 -16.33 2.99 -2.85
C ILE A 81 -17.69 2.45 -2.40
N ASN A 82 -18.73 2.56 -3.25
CA ASN A 82 -20.06 2.03 -2.90
C ASN A 82 -20.02 0.51 -2.67
N SER A 83 -19.34 -0.23 -3.55
CA SER A 83 -19.14 -1.68 -3.42
C SER A 83 -18.44 -2.07 -2.12
N LEU A 84 -17.42 -1.31 -1.70
CA LEU A 84 -16.74 -1.52 -0.41
C LEU A 84 -17.66 -1.22 0.79
N ARG A 85 -18.47 -0.15 0.72
CA ARG A 85 -19.45 0.20 1.77
C ARG A 85 -20.52 -0.87 1.92
N GLU A 86 -21.08 -1.35 0.82
CA GLU A 86 -22.11 -2.41 0.81
C GLU A 86 -21.60 -3.72 1.42
N LYS A 87 -20.30 -4.01 1.28
CA LYS A 87 -19.64 -5.16 1.91
C LYS A 87 -19.24 -4.91 3.38
N GLY A 88 -19.49 -3.72 3.91
CA GLY A 88 -19.11 -3.31 5.26
C GLY A 88 -17.60 -3.20 5.49
N LEU A 89 -16.82 -3.01 4.42
CA LEU A 89 -15.35 -2.95 4.47
C LEU A 89 -14.82 -1.54 4.76
N ILE A 90 -15.60 -0.52 4.41
CA ILE A 90 -15.29 0.88 4.74
C ILE A 90 -16.52 1.54 5.36
N GLN A 91 -16.27 2.50 6.25
CA GLN A 91 -17.29 3.26 6.96
C GLN A 91 -16.99 4.77 6.85
N GLU A 92 -17.97 5.61 7.19
CA GLU A 92 -17.75 7.08 7.24
C GLU A 92 -16.68 7.47 8.26
N LYS A 93 -16.52 6.70 9.33
CA LYS A 93 -15.47 6.88 10.34
C LYS A 93 -14.84 5.53 10.65
N GLY A 94 -13.51 5.43 10.58
CA GLY A 94 -12.77 4.21 10.84
C GLY A 94 -11.33 4.30 10.33
N GLU A 95 -10.55 3.24 10.53
CA GLU A 95 -9.19 3.16 9.97
C GLU A 95 -9.21 3.37 8.45
N ILE A 96 -10.11 2.66 7.76
CA ILE A 96 -10.20 2.73 6.31
C ILE A 96 -11.54 3.39 5.96
N SER A 97 -11.52 4.72 5.91
CA SER A 97 -12.65 5.52 5.45
C SER A 97 -12.60 5.76 3.94
N GLN A 98 -13.68 6.31 3.39
CA GLN A 98 -13.70 6.79 2.01
C GLN A 98 -12.60 7.84 1.76
N GLU A 99 -12.37 8.76 2.69
CA GLU A 99 -11.31 9.77 2.55
C GLU A 99 -9.92 9.12 2.52
N TYR A 100 -9.71 8.05 3.29
CA TYR A 100 -8.46 7.31 3.28
C TYR A 100 -8.19 6.66 1.92
N VAL A 101 -9.19 5.97 1.35
CA VAL A 101 -9.07 5.34 0.03
C VAL A 101 -8.85 6.40 -1.05
N MET A 102 -9.52 7.56 -0.95
CA MET A 102 -9.31 8.70 -1.85
C MET A 102 -7.90 9.29 -1.74
N LYS A 103 -7.36 9.39 -0.52
CA LYS A 103 -5.97 9.81 -0.29
C LYS A 103 -4.99 8.83 -0.94
N ALA A 104 -5.19 7.52 -0.76
CA ALA A 104 -4.34 6.49 -1.33
C ALA A 104 -4.30 6.57 -2.86
N ASP A 105 -5.47 6.63 -3.49
CA ASP A 105 -5.66 6.78 -4.93
C ASP A 105 -4.97 8.04 -5.48
N LYS A 106 -5.20 9.20 -4.84
CA LYS A 106 -4.55 10.46 -5.24
C LYS A 106 -3.03 10.40 -5.11
N LYS A 107 -2.50 9.87 -4.01
CA LYS A 107 -1.04 9.75 -3.80
C LYS A 107 -0.41 8.81 -4.83
N ALA A 108 -1.00 7.65 -5.07
CA ALA A 108 -0.50 6.70 -6.05
C ALA A 108 -0.42 7.33 -7.45
N ARG A 109 -1.49 8.02 -7.88
CA ARG A 109 -1.51 8.75 -9.16
C ARG A 109 -0.47 9.85 -9.27
N ASN A 110 -0.23 10.60 -8.20
CA ASN A 110 0.76 11.68 -8.19
C ASN A 110 2.16 11.15 -8.51
N TYR A 111 2.59 10.05 -7.89
CA TYR A 111 3.91 9.46 -8.15
C TYR A 111 3.97 8.70 -9.47
N PHE A 112 2.85 8.12 -9.94
CA PHE A 112 2.85 7.36 -11.20
C PHE A 112 2.80 8.21 -12.48
N SER A 113 1.91 9.20 -12.53
CA SER A 113 1.51 9.76 -13.82
C SER A 113 1.00 11.19 -13.79
N HIS A 114 0.60 11.72 -12.63
CA HIS A 114 -0.08 13.02 -12.57
C HIS A 114 0.85 14.18 -12.23
N ASN A 115 1.98 13.92 -11.56
CA ASN A 115 2.92 14.97 -11.20
C ASN A 115 4.37 14.52 -11.43
N ILE A 116 4.93 14.88 -12.59
CA ILE A 116 6.33 14.60 -12.93
C ILE A 116 7.34 15.27 -11.99
N LYS A 117 6.90 16.26 -11.20
CA LYS A 117 7.73 16.92 -10.18
C LYS A 117 7.68 16.22 -8.83
N ALA A 118 6.88 15.17 -8.67
CA ALA A 118 6.78 14.42 -7.42
C ALA A 118 8.04 13.55 -7.23
N PHE A 119 8.93 14.00 -6.36
CA PHE A 119 10.11 13.25 -5.91
C PHE A 119 10.00 13.09 -4.40
N PRO A 120 9.70 11.88 -3.90
CA PRO A 120 9.48 11.66 -2.48
C PRO A 120 10.78 11.74 -1.70
N ASP A 121 10.72 12.33 -0.51
CA ASP A 121 11.73 12.12 0.53
C ASP A 121 11.50 10.80 1.29
N SER A 122 12.30 10.55 2.32
CA SER A 122 12.21 9.33 3.14
C SER A 122 10.84 9.17 3.80
N SER A 123 10.30 10.26 4.36
CA SER A 123 9.03 10.28 5.08
C SER A 123 7.86 10.06 4.12
N GLU A 124 7.87 10.72 2.96
CA GLU A 124 6.86 10.55 1.92
C GLU A 124 6.88 9.13 1.32
N SER A 125 8.07 8.56 1.14
CA SER A 125 8.24 7.18 0.68
C SER A 125 7.74 6.16 1.70
N LEU A 126 8.03 6.37 2.99
CA LEU A 126 7.51 5.53 4.07
C LEU A 126 6.00 5.65 4.20
N GLU A 127 5.45 6.86 4.05
CA GLU A 127 4.02 7.09 4.10
C GLU A 127 3.30 6.30 3.00
N ILE A 128 3.80 6.33 1.76
CA ILE A 128 3.14 5.60 0.67
C ILE A 128 3.30 4.09 0.79
N LEU A 129 4.44 3.60 1.31
CA LEU A 129 4.59 2.21 1.68
C LEU A 129 3.54 1.82 2.73
N ALA A 130 3.40 2.59 3.82
CA ALA A 130 2.41 2.35 4.85
C ALA A 130 0.97 2.35 4.31
N ILE A 131 0.64 3.28 3.40
CA ILE A 131 -0.65 3.29 2.70
C ILE A 131 -0.85 2.00 1.90
N SER A 132 0.17 1.54 1.17
CA SER A 132 0.06 0.30 0.39
C SER A 132 -0.18 -0.93 1.26
N VAL A 133 0.47 -1.02 2.43
CA VAL A 133 0.25 -2.10 3.41
C VAL A 133 -1.17 -2.06 3.97
N ARG A 134 -1.69 -0.87 4.29
CA ARG A 134 -3.08 -0.71 4.76
C ARG A 134 -4.11 -1.02 3.69
N MET A 135 -3.84 -0.66 2.44
CA MET A 135 -4.67 -1.06 1.30
C MET A 135 -4.63 -2.59 1.09
N LEU A 136 -3.48 -3.24 1.33
CA LEU A 136 -3.37 -4.69 1.28
C LEU A 136 -4.22 -5.36 2.39
N LYS A 137 -4.26 -4.80 3.61
CA LYS A 137 -5.19 -5.25 4.65
C LYS A 137 -6.64 -5.18 4.20
N LEU A 138 -7.07 -4.06 3.62
CA LEU A 138 -8.41 -3.93 3.06
C LEU A 138 -8.69 -5.00 1.99
N PHE A 139 -7.70 -5.23 1.12
CA PHE A 139 -7.83 -6.20 0.04
C PHE A 139 -7.94 -7.63 0.55
N LYS A 140 -7.17 -7.99 1.59
CA LYS A 140 -7.32 -9.28 2.29
C LYS A 140 -8.75 -9.47 2.78
N GLU A 141 -9.29 -8.50 3.52
CA GLU A 141 -10.66 -8.55 4.04
C GLU A 141 -11.70 -8.68 2.92
N TYR A 142 -11.47 -7.98 1.81
CA TYR A 142 -12.30 -8.08 0.62
C TYR A 142 -12.31 -9.50 0.04
N ILE A 143 -11.13 -10.11 -0.17
CA ILE A 143 -11.02 -11.48 -0.70
C ILE A 143 -11.67 -12.48 0.24
N SER A 144 -11.41 -12.37 1.55
CA SER A 144 -12.01 -13.26 2.55
C SER A 144 -13.55 -13.24 2.46
N LYS A 145 -14.17 -12.06 2.36
CA LYS A 145 -15.63 -11.91 2.18
C LYS A 145 -16.17 -12.44 0.85
N GLN A 146 -15.35 -12.56 -0.20
CA GLN A 146 -15.77 -13.21 -1.46
C GLN A 146 -15.81 -14.73 -1.30
N ASN A 147 -14.83 -15.31 -0.60
CA ASN A 147 -14.75 -16.75 -0.39
C ASN A 147 -15.87 -17.30 0.51
N PHE A 148 -16.46 -16.49 1.39
CA PHE A 148 -17.63 -16.89 2.21
C PHE A 148 -18.97 -16.90 1.44
N LYS A 149 -19.02 -16.40 0.19
CA LYS A 149 -20.25 -16.34 -0.61
C LYS A 149 -20.37 -17.47 -1.65
N ASN A 150 -19.39 -18.38 -1.69
CA ASN A 150 -19.42 -19.61 -2.48
C ASN A 150 -19.58 -20.83 -1.57
#